data_AF-A0A1G4BLF0-F1
#
_entry.id   AF-A0A1G4BLF0-F1
#
_cell.length_a   1.000
_cell.length_b   1.000
_cell.length_c   1.000
_cell.angle_alpha   90.00
_cell.angle_beta   90.00
_cell.angle_gamma   90.00
#
_symmetry.space_group_name_H-M   'P 1'
#
loop_
_entity.id
_entity.type
_entity.pdbx_description
1 polymer ?
#
loop_
_entity_poly.entity_id
_entity_poly.type
_entity_poly.pdbx_seq_one_letter_code
_entity_poly.pdbx_strand_id
1 'polypeptide(L)'
;MSTYSGGAQAASEMASYECIYGIPQSLLVLLQRTIDLIDMVDIARKERGFTSLPKDLEKTCDVVEKDIFDWPLDLELARYRDSNIGTSFDIIYHQTHSFHNALIIYFSQNVKLLSHRYLRQYVAVVLHDIEAIEAIKTEAKLLAAPLFWPAFMAATEAFDPHLQDRFRQWYEGVAVYGIKAVRTGTQVVYEVWKRGPSSDCRVTSQWRTVVEETGATLMLT
;
A
#
# COMPACT_ATOMS: atom_id res chain seq x y z
N MET A 1 28.20 17.03 30.12
CA MET A 1 28.36 16.61 28.72
C MET A 1 27.48 15.39 28.50
N SER A 2 26.23 15.60 28.09
CA SER A 2 25.28 14.51 27.82
C SER A 2 24.56 14.80 26.52
N THR A 3 25.18 14.39 25.41
CA THR A 3 24.58 14.34 24.07
C THR A 3 25.33 13.26 23.31
N TYR A 4 24.62 12.47 22.49
CA TYR A 4 25.07 11.29 21.71
C TYR A 4 24.85 9.91 22.38
N SER A 5 23.59 9.50 22.48
CA SER A 5 23.22 8.06 22.49
C SER A 5 21.94 7.76 21.72
N GLY A 6 21.05 8.74 21.51
CA GLY A 6 19.81 8.55 20.74
C GLY A 6 20.00 8.29 19.24
N GLY A 7 21.09 8.75 18.62
CA GLY A 7 21.31 8.62 17.18
C GLY A 7 21.68 7.20 16.72
N ALA A 8 22.42 6.44 17.54
CA ALA A 8 22.86 5.09 17.20
C ALA A 8 21.75 4.06 17.35
N GLN A 9 20.85 4.25 18.32
CA GLN A 9 19.72 3.36 18.58
C GLN A 9 18.62 3.54 17.53
N ALA A 10 18.33 4.79 17.14
CA ALA A 10 17.48 5.07 16.00
C ALA A 10 18.08 4.44 14.73
N ALA A 11 19.35 4.67 14.39
CA ALA A 11 19.98 4.08 13.20
C ALA A 11 19.95 2.54 13.16
N SER A 12 20.09 1.87 14.31
CA SER A 12 19.98 0.40 14.39
C SER A 12 18.55 -0.12 14.23
N GLU A 13 17.55 0.63 14.69
CA GLU A 13 16.13 0.34 14.43
C GLU A 13 15.78 0.67 12.96
N MET A 14 16.34 1.75 12.40
CA MET A 14 16.18 2.14 11.00
C MET A 14 16.64 1.01 10.05
N ALA A 15 17.80 0.38 10.34
CA ALA A 15 18.29 -0.76 9.57
C ALA A 15 17.49 -2.06 9.79
N SER A 16 16.81 -2.22 10.92
CA SER A 16 16.06 -3.45 11.22
C SER A 16 14.73 -3.51 10.47
N TYR A 17 14.01 -2.39 10.34
CA TYR A 17 12.75 -2.33 9.58
C TYR A 17 12.96 -2.52 8.07
N GLU A 18 13.99 -1.90 7.51
CA GLU A 18 14.34 -2.09 6.09
C GLU A 18 14.75 -3.55 5.80
N CYS A 19 15.42 -4.21 6.75
CA CYS A 19 15.77 -5.62 6.66
C CYS A 19 14.54 -6.55 6.75
N ILE A 20 13.55 -6.20 7.56
CA ILE A 20 12.35 -7.04 7.77
C ILE A 20 11.39 -6.94 6.58
N TYR A 21 11.13 -5.73 6.09
CA TYR A 21 10.10 -5.49 5.08
C TYR A 21 10.65 -5.31 3.66
N GLY A 22 11.95 -5.06 3.49
CA GLY A 22 12.55 -4.80 2.18
C GLY A 22 12.06 -3.50 1.54
N ILE A 23 11.62 -2.54 2.34
CA ILE A 23 11.16 -1.21 1.90
C ILE A 23 11.83 -0.10 2.73
N PRO A 24 12.07 1.09 2.14
CA PRO A 24 12.65 2.23 2.85
C PRO A 24 11.76 2.69 4.00
N GLN A 25 12.37 3.02 5.13
CA GLN A 25 11.64 3.50 6.30
C GLN A 25 10.90 4.81 6.04
N SER A 26 11.43 5.69 5.18
CA SER A 26 10.76 6.95 4.82
C SER A 26 9.35 6.72 4.27
N LEU A 27 9.12 5.59 3.59
CA LEU A 27 7.83 5.20 3.05
C LEU A 27 6.88 4.68 4.14
N LEU A 28 7.40 3.97 5.15
CA LEU A 28 6.63 3.56 6.34
C LEU A 28 6.18 4.77 7.17
N VAL A 29 7.05 5.76 7.35
CA VAL A 29 6.70 7.02 8.02
C VAL A 29 5.61 7.76 7.25
N LEU A 30 5.69 7.75 5.91
CA LEU A 30 4.67 8.37 5.06
C LEU A 30 3.33 7.62 5.11
N LEU A 31 3.36 6.28 5.18
CA LEU A 31 2.17 5.48 5.43
C LEU A 31 1.53 5.84 6.78
N GLN A 32 2.31 5.91 7.87
CA GLN A 32 1.78 6.29 9.18
C GLN A 32 1.11 7.67 9.15
N ARG A 33 1.78 8.68 8.57
CA ARG A 33 1.21 10.02 8.38
C ARG A 33 -0.10 10.00 7.59
N THR A 34 -0.19 9.10 6.60
CA THR A 34 -1.38 8.93 5.77
C THR A 34 -2.52 8.27 6.56
N ILE A 35 -2.22 7.29 7.41
CA ILE A 35 -3.20 6.65 8.30
C ILE A 35 -3.79 7.70 9.26
N ASP A 36 -2.93 8.44 9.96
CA ASP A 36 -3.36 9.49 10.91
C ASP A 36 -4.22 10.55 10.23
N LEU A 37 -3.84 10.94 8.99
CA LEU A 37 -4.61 11.88 8.19
C LEU A 37 -6.00 11.35 7.83
N ILE A 38 -6.10 10.09 7.40
CA ILE A 38 -7.37 9.47 7.04
C ILE A 38 -8.28 9.40 8.25
N ASP A 39 -7.76 9.05 9.43
CA ASP A 39 -8.56 9.02 10.66
C ASP A 39 -9.11 10.41 11.00
N MET A 40 -8.30 11.47 10.86
CA MET A 40 -8.77 12.85 11.03
C MET A 40 -9.84 13.24 10.00
N VAL A 41 -9.69 12.83 8.74
CA VAL A 41 -10.67 13.08 7.67
C VAL A 41 -11.97 12.33 7.94
N ASP A 42 -11.90 11.08 8.38
CA ASP A 42 -13.07 10.25 8.71
C ASP A 42 -13.85 10.84 9.89
N ILE A 43 -13.16 11.32 10.93
CA ILE A 43 -13.79 12.02 12.07
C ILE A 43 -14.47 13.31 11.58
N ALA A 44 -13.77 14.14 10.80
CA ALA A 44 -14.31 15.40 10.31
C ALA A 44 -15.56 15.21 9.43
N ARG A 45 -15.56 14.17 8.58
CA ARG A 45 -16.70 13.80 7.72
C ARG A 45 -17.90 13.31 8.53
N LYS A 46 -17.67 12.54 9.61
CA LYS A 46 -18.73 12.08 10.52
C LYS A 46 -19.39 13.26 11.26
N GLU A 47 -18.62 14.25 11.67
CA GLU A 47 -19.13 15.39 12.45
C GLU A 47 -19.82 16.47 11.60
N ARG A 48 -19.29 16.77 10.40
CA ARG A 48 -19.71 17.94 9.59
C ARG A 48 -20.36 17.58 8.26
N GLY A 49 -20.48 16.28 7.95
CA GLY A 49 -20.87 15.82 6.62
C GLY A 49 -19.83 16.17 5.55
N PHE A 50 -20.23 16.06 4.28
CA PHE A 50 -19.35 16.30 3.12
C PHE A 50 -19.10 17.79 2.80
N THR A 51 -19.74 18.70 3.53
CA THR A 51 -19.95 20.07 3.06
C THR A 51 -18.73 21.00 3.17
N SER A 52 -17.71 20.69 3.97
CA SER A 52 -16.33 21.19 3.80
C SER A 52 -15.41 20.61 4.88
N LEU A 53 -14.20 20.18 4.50
CA LEU A 53 -13.17 19.87 5.49
C LEU A 53 -12.66 21.19 6.11
N PRO A 54 -12.22 21.19 7.39
CA PRO A 54 -11.55 22.34 7.96
C PRO A 54 -10.34 22.76 7.09
N LYS A 55 -10.17 24.06 6.82
CA LYS A 55 -9.09 24.57 5.96
C LYS A 55 -7.69 24.09 6.35
N ASP A 56 -7.45 23.89 7.64
CA ASP A 56 -6.16 23.39 8.13
C ASP A 56 -5.97 21.90 7.84
N LEU A 57 -7.06 21.13 7.84
CA LEU A 57 -7.05 19.73 7.43
C LEU A 57 -6.90 19.60 5.91
N GLU A 58 -7.53 20.47 5.12
CA GLU A 58 -7.33 20.53 3.67
C GLU A 58 -5.85 20.79 3.32
N LYS A 59 -5.23 21.79 3.96
CA LYS A 59 -3.78 22.05 3.78
C LYS A 59 -2.94 20.83 4.15
N THR A 60 -3.30 20.13 5.23
CA THR A 60 -2.59 18.92 5.64
C THR A 60 -2.74 17.81 4.60
N CYS A 61 -3.93 17.66 4.01
CA CYS A 61 -4.15 16.74 2.89
C CYS A 61 -3.26 17.07 1.70
N ASP A 62 -3.16 18.36 1.33
CA ASP A 62 -2.35 18.79 0.18
C ASP A 62 -0.84 18.59 0.43
N VAL A 63 -0.38 18.80 1.67
CA VAL A 63 1.02 18.53 2.05
C VAL A 63 1.33 17.04 1.97
N VAL A 64 0.47 16.18 2.53
CA VAL A 64 0.68 14.72 2.48
C VAL A 64 0.56 14.19 1.05
N GLU A 65 -0.39 14.71 0.26
CA GLU A 65 -0.50 14.42 -1.16
C GLU A 65 0.82 14.72 -1.88
N LYS A 66 1.33 15.95 -1.71
CA LYS A 66 2.59 16.33 -2.32
C LYS A 66 3.74 15.40 -1.89
N ASP A 67 3.86 15.13 -0.60
CA ASP A 67 4.92 14.26 -0.07
C ASP A 67 4.84 12.83 -0.63
N ILE A 68 3.64 12.31 -0.92
CA ILE A 68 3.43 11.01 -1.57
C ILE A 68 3.80 11.06 -3.05
N PHE A 69 3.28 12.04 -3.79
CA PHE A 69 3.47 12.09 -5.25
C PHE A 69 4.89 12.51 -5.65
N ASP A 70 5.52 13.39 -4.89
CA ASP A 70 6.91 13.84 -5.10
C ASP A 70 7.94 12.96 -4.36
N TRP A 71 7.52 11.84 -3.77
CA TRP A 71 8.43 10.96 -3.03
C TRP A 71 9.55 10.45 -3.96
N PRO A 72 10.83 10.62 -3.59
CA PRO A 72 11.95 10.48 -4.53
C PRO A 72 12.37 9.01 -4.70
N LEU A 73 11.54 8.23 -5.38
CA LEU A 73 11.73 6.79 -5.62
C LEU A 73 13.13 6.47 -6.17
N ASP A 74 13.57 7.15 -7.23
CA ASP A 74 14.87 6.88 -7.86
C ASP A 74 16.05 7.19 -6.93
N LEU A 75 15.95 8.24 -6.12
CA LEU A 75 17.00 8.65 -5.19
C LEU A 75 17.13 7.65 -4.04
N GLU A 76 16.01 7.17 -3.51
CA GLU A 76 16.00 6.17 -2.45
C GLU A 76 16.54 4.83 -2.95
N LEU A 77 16.15 4.43 -4.16
CA LEU A 77 16.63 3.20 -4.79
C LEU A 77 18.12 3.26 -5.17
N ALA A 78 18.64 4.43 -5.54
CA ALA A 78 20.07 4.59 -5.81
C ALA A 78 20.94 4.15 -4.62
N ARG A 79 20.48 4.36 -3.37
CA ARG A 79 21.19 3.93 -2.15
C ARG A 79 21.39 2.41 -2.09
N TYR A 80 20.43 1.64 -2.60
CA TYR A 80 20.49 0.17 -2.61
C TYR A 80 21.29 -0.36 -3.81
N ARG A 81 21.32 0.36 -4.93
CA ARG A 81 22.04 -0.03 -6.15
C ARG A 81 23.55 -0.12 -5.90
N ASP A 82 24.09 0.82 -5.14
CA ASP A 82 25.53 0.91 -4.84
C ASP A 82 26.02 -0.21 -3.90
N SER A 83 25.11 -1.00 -3.34
CA SER A 83 25.43 -2.08 -2.38
C SER A 83 25.79 -3.42 -3.05
N ASN A 84 25.71 -3.54 -4.39
CA ASN A 84 26.12 -4.72 -5.18
C ASN A 84 25.36 -6.03 -4.85
N ILE A 85 24.05 -5.93 -4.56
CA ILE A 85 23.19 -7.07 -4.17
C ILE A 85 22.19 -7.39 -5.29
N GLY A 86 22.66 -7.73 -6.51
CA GLY A 86 21.86 -7.81 -7.74
C GLY A 86 20.42 -8.33 -7.60
N THR A 87 20.23 -9.61 -7.26
CA THR A 87 18.89 -10.23 -7.14
C THR A 87 18.06 -9.67 -6.00
N SER A 88 18.67 -9.24 -4.89
CA SER A 88 17.91 -8.65 -3.79
C SER A 88 17.62 -7.16 -4.02
N PHE A 89 18.40 -6.47 -4.84
CA PHE A 89 18.11 -5.11 -5.31
C PHE A 89 16.85 -5.11 -6.18
N ASP A 90 16.70 -6.03 -7.13
CA ASP A 90 15.51 -6.08 -7.98
C ASP A 90 14.24 -6.37 -7.16
N ILE A 91 14.33 -7.26 -6.16
CA ILE A 91 13.24 -7.49 -5.22
C ILE A 91 12.92 -6.23 -4.41
N ILE A 92 13.94 -5.55 -3.85
CA ILE A 92 13.74 -4.29 -3.10
C ILE A 92 13.14 -3.21 -3.99
N TYR A 93 13.57 -3.12 -5.26
CA TYR A 93 13.05 -2.20 -6.25
C TYR A 93 11.54 -2.39 -6.43
N HIS A 94 11.13 -3.59 -6.85
CA HIS A 94 9.72 -3.88 -7.08
C HIS A 94 8.89 -3.82 -5.78
N GLN A 95 9.48 -4.20 -4.65
CA GLN A 95 8.81 -4.13 -3.35
C GLN A 95 8.54 -2.68 -2.92
N THR A 96 9.52 -1.80 -3.13
CA THR A 96 9.40 -0.36 -2.84
C THR A 96 8.44 0.31 -3.81
N HIS A 97 8.56 0.02 -5.11
CA HIS A 97 7.74 0.60 -6.15
C HIS A 97 6.27 0.20 -5.99
N SER A 98 5.98 -1.08 -5.76
CA SER A 98 4.62 -1.55 -5.47
C SER A 98 4.04 -0.92 -4.20
N PHE A 99 4.84 -0.79 -3.15
CA PHE A 99 4.38 -0.18 -1.90
C PHE A 99 4.04 1.29 -2.06
N HIS A 100 4.87 2.04 -2.79
CA HIS A 100 4.64 3.46 -3.07
C HIS A 100 3.37 3.67 -3.90
N ASN A 101 3.17 2.89 -4.95
CA ASN A 101 1.95 2.95 -5.75
C ASN A 101 0.71 2.53 -4.95
N ALA A 102 0.82 1.53 -4.07
CA ALA A 102 -0.26 1.15 -3.16
C ALA A 102 -0.59 2.27 -2.16
N LEU A 103 0.41 3.03 -1.70
CA LEU A 103 0.21 4.20 -0.86
C LEU A 103 -0.54 5.32 -1.60
N ILE A 104 -0.22 5.57 -2.87
CA ILE A 104 -0.97 6.50 -3.72
C ILE A 104 -2.44 6.07 -3.82
N ILE A 105 -2.71 4.78 -4.07
CA ILE A 105 -4.07 4.24 -4.11
C ILE A 105 -4.75 4.45 -2.75
N TYR A 106 -4.07 4.11 -1.66
CA TYR A 106 -4.60 4.20 -0.30
C TYR A 106 -4.97 5.63 0.11
N PHE A 107 -4.14 6.62 -0.21
CA PHE A 107 -4.44 8.02 0.00
C PHE A 107 -5.61 8.46 -0.90
N SER A 108 -5.53 8.20 -2.20
CA SER A 108 -6.47 8.69 -3.20
C SER A 108 -7.90 8.18 -2.98
N GLN A 109 -8.05 6.92 -2.55
CA GLN A 109 -9.37 6.34 -2.29
C GLN A 109 -10.02 6.85 -1.00
N ASN A 110 -9.24 7.22 0.02
CA ASN A 110 -9.77 7.56 1.34
C ASN A 110 -9.91 9.07 1.51
N VAL A 111 -8.96 9.84 0.97
CA VAL A 111 -8.96 11.30 1.09
C VAL A 111 -9.65 11.95 -0.11
N LYS A 112 -9.24 11.63 -1.33
CA LYS A 112 -9.74 12.31 -2.55
C LYS A 112 -10.95 11.62 -3.20
N LEU A 113 -11.26 10.37 -2.82
CA LEU A 113 -12.35 9.56 -3.36
C LEU A 113 -12.33 9.47 -4.89
N LEU A 114 -11.13 9.34 -5.47
CA LEU A 114 -10.95 9.33 -6.92
C LEU A 114 -11.60 8.11 -7.56
N SER A 115 -12.02 8.27 -8.82
CA SER A 115 -12.57 7.18 -9.62
C SER A 115 -11.54 6.08 -9.86
N HIS A 116 -11.98 4.82 -9.82
CA HIS A 116 -11.16 3.66 -10.19
C HIS A 116 -10.44 3.80 -11.54
N ARG A 117 -11.01 4.56 -12.49
CA ARG A 117 -10.38 4.82 -13.79
C ARG A 117 -9.05 5.55 -13.65
N TYR A 118 -8.96 6.48 -12.71
CA TYR A 118 -7.72 7.20 -12.40
C TYR A 118 -6.71 6.28 -11.69
N LEU A 119 -7.21 5.41 -10.80
CA LEU A 119 -6.37 4.51 -10.01
C LEU A 119 -5.82 3.32 -10.81
N ARG A 120 -6.44 2.99 -11.95
CA ARG A 120 -6.07 1.86 -12.82
C ARG A 120 -4.59 1.81 -13.16
N GLN A 121 -3.95 2.95 -13.42
CA GLN A 121 -2.51 2.98 -13.75
C GLN A 121 -1.64 2.50 -12.59
N TYR A 122 -1.94 2.95 -11.37
CA TYR A 122 -1.24 2.55 -10.15
C TYR A 122 -1.51 1.07 -9.83
N VAL A 123 -2.75 0.61 -10.03
CA VAL A 123 -3.12 -0.80 -9.87
C VAL A 123 -2.30 -1.70 -10.80
N ALA A 124 -2.15 -1.31 -12.07
CA ALA A 124 -1.38 -2.06 -13.05
C ALA A 124 0.11 -2.14 -12.70
N VAL A 125 0.67 -1.04 -12.18
CA VAL A 125 2.06 -0.99 -11.70
C VAL A 125 2.27 -1.95 -10.53
N VAL A 126 1.43 -1.86 -9.49
CA VAL A 126 1.53 -2.76 -8.33
C VAL A 126 1.44 -4.22 -8.76
N LEU A 127 0.49 -4.55 -9.64
CA LEU A 127 0.32 -5.92 -10.13
C LEU A 127 1.55 -6.42 -10.90
N HIS A 128 2.14 -5.57 -11.74
CA HIS A 128 3.36 -5.91 -12.46
C HIS A 128 4.53 -6.17 -11.50
N ASP A 129 4.73 -5.32 -10.51
CA ASP A 129 5.82 -5.44 -9.55
C ASP A 129 5.68 -6.70 -8.67
N ILE A 130 4.48 -7.00 -8.16
CA ILE A 130 4.29 -8.21 -7.33
C ILE A 130 4.46 -9.50 -8.12
N GLU A 131 4.10 -9.51 -9.41
CA GLU A 131 4.37 -10.64 -10.30
C GLU A 131 5.88 -10.78 -10.58
N ALA A 132 6.58 -9.67 -10.81
CA ALA A 132 8.02 -9.65 -11.04
C ALA A 132 8.79 -10.19 -9.81
N ILE A 133 8.39 -9.80 -8.60
CA ILE A 133 8.96 -10.32 -7.35
C ILE A 133 8.85 -11.84 -7.27
N GLU A 134 7.67 -12.40 -7.56
CA GLU A 134 7.46 -13.85 -7.50
C GLU A 134 8.23 -14.59 -8.61
N ALA A 135 8.37 -14.00 -9.79
CA ALA A 135 9.21 -14.55 -10.86
C ALA A 135 10.69 -14.60 -10.44
N ILE A 136 11.23 -13.50 -9.89
CA ILE A 136 12.62 -13.43 -9.40
C ILE A 136 12.84 -14.43 -8.27
N LYS A 137 11.91 -14.53 -7.31
CA LYS A 137 11.99 -15.50 -6.20
C LYS A 137 12.00 -16.93 -6.72
N THR A 138 11.19 -17.25 -7.72
CA THR A 138 11.12 -18.58 -8.32
C THR A 138 12.44 -18.94 -9.00
N GLU A 139 13.03 -18.03 -9.78
CA GLU A 139 14.33 -18.22 -10.42
C GLU A 139 15.46 -18.39 -9.40
N ALA A 140 15.46 -17.56 -8.35
CA ALA A 140 16.44 -17.58 -7.27
C ALA A 140 16.19 -18.67 -6.21
N LYS A 141 15.11 -19.45 -6.33
CA LYS A 141 14.67 -20.46 -5.35
C LYS A 141 14.52 -19.91 -3.92
N LEU A 142 14.06 -18.67 -3.80
CA LEU A 142 13.84 -18.00 -2.52
C LEU A 142 12.42 -18.26 -2.02
N LEU A 143 12.31 -18.79 -0.80
CA LEU A 143 11.03 -18.98 -0.14
C LEU A 143 10.79 -17.84 0.86
N ALA A 144 10.29 -16.71 0.35
CA ALA A 144 9.94 -15.56 1.16
C ALA A 144 8.51 -15.11 0.85
N ALA A 145 7.69 -14.96 1.89
CA ALA A 145 6.34 -14.43 1.75
C ALA A 145 6.37 -13.02 1.15
N PRO A 146 5.49 -12.69 0.18
CA PRO A 146 5.38 -11.31 -0.32
C PRO A 146 4.74 -10.40 0.73
N LEU A 147 5.00 -9.09 0.64
CA LEU A 147 4.17 -8.12 1.35
C LEU A 147 2.75 -8.15 0.77
N PHE A 148 1.79 -8.54 1.59
CA PHE A 148 0.41 -8.68 1.15
C PHE A 148 -0.30 -7.33 0.97
N TRP A 149 0.07 -6.32 1.78
CA TRP A 149 -0.63 -5.04 1.81
C TRP A 149 -0.68 -4.33 0.44
N PRO A 150 0.41 -4.20 -0.33
CA PRO A 150 0.34 -3.60 -1.66
C PRO A 150 -0.61 -4.33 -2.61
N ALA A 151 -0.53 -5.67 -2.64
CA ALA A 151 -1.39 -6.51 -3.48
C ALA A 151 -2.87 -6.37 -3.09
N PHE A 152 -3.17 -6.41 -1.79
CA PHE A 152 -4.52 -6.17 -1.28
C PHE A 152 -5.03 -4.78 -1.70
N MET A 153 -4.22 -3.75 -1.49
CA MET A 153 -4.60 -2.37 -1.78
C MET A 153 -4.88 -2.12 -3.26
N ALA A 154 -4.06 -2.66 -4.16
CA ALA A 154 -4.29 -2.52 -5.58
C ALA A 154 -5.49 -3.35 -6.07
N ALA A 155 -5.66 -4.56 -5.54
CA ALA A 155 -6.74 -5.44 -5.97
C ALA A 155 -8.13 -4.88 -5.61
N THR A 156 -8.30 -4.16 -4.50
CA THR A 156 -9.60 -3.57 -4.13
C THR A 156 -10.10 -2.50 -5.11
N GLU A 157 -9.21 -1.92 -5.93
CA GLU A 157 -9.56 -0.94 -6.98
C GLU A 157 -9.43 -1.51 -8.41
N ALA A 158 -9.17 -2.81 -8.55
CA ALA A 158 -9.12 -3.52 -9.82
C ALA A 158 -10.52 -3.90 -10.32
N PHE A 159 -11.19 -3.03 -11.08
CA PHE A 159 -12.50 -3.32 -11.70
C PHE A 159 -12.43 -3.76 -13.17
N ASP A 160 -11.23 -3.79 -13.75
CA ASP A 160 -11.02 -4.37 -15.08
C ASP A 160 -10.92 -5.90 -14.96
N PRO A 161 -11.77 -6.68 -15.66
CA PRO A 161 -11.74 -8.15 -15.59
C PRO A 161 -10.35 -8.76 -15.85
N HIS A 162 -9.57 -8.16 -16.77
CA HIS A 162 -8.23 -8.66 -17.06
C HIS A 162 -7.27 -8.50 -15.88
N LEU A 163 -7.38 -7.40 -15.13
CA LEU A 163 -6.59 -7.20 -13.92
C LEU A 163 -7.05 -8.14 -12.80
N GLN A 164 -8.36 -8.35 -12.66
CA GLN A 164 -8.92 -9.27 -11.66
C GLN A 164 -8.43 -10.71 -11.86
N ASP A 165 -8.40 -11.18 -13.11
CA ASP A 165 -7.91 -12.52 -13.45
C ASP A 165 -6.43 -12.70 -13.09
N ARG A 166 -5.60 -11.68 -13.37
CA ARG A 166 -4.18 -11.68 -12.98
C ARG A 166 -3.98 -11.66 -11.47
N PHE A 167 -4.74 -10.85 -10.72
CA PHE A 167 -4.70 -10.87 -9.26
C PHE A 167 -5.12 -12.24 -8.70
N ARG A 168 -6.13 -12.88 -9.30
CA ARG A 168 -6.56 -14.24 -8.91
C ARG A 168 -5.44 -15.25 -9.08
N GLN A 169 -4.77 -15.25 -10.23
CA GLN A 169 -3.63 -16.12 -10.50
C GLN A 169 -2.48 -15.86 -9.51
N TRP A 170 -2.21 -14.59 -9.19
CA TRP A 170 -1.20 -14.24 -8.21
C TRP A 170 -1.56 -14.76 -6.81
N TYR A 171 -2.81 -14.58 -6.34
CA TYR A 171 -3.26 -15.09 -5.05
C TYR A 171 -3.18 -16.62 -4.94
N GLU A 172 -3.47 -17.33 -6.03
CA GLU A 172 -3.31 -18.79 -6.10
C GLU A 172 -1.85 -19.20 -6.00
N GLY A 173 -0.94 -18.48 -6.68
CA GLY A 173 0.50 -18.73 -6.61
C GLY A 173 1.07 -18.55 -5.21
N VAL A 174 0.67 -17.50 -4.50
CA VAL A 174 1.17 -17.19 -3.14
C VAL A 174 0.43 -17.96 -2.04
N ALA A 175 -0.62 -18.73 -2.36
CA ALA A 175 -1.35 -19.54 -1.39
C ALA A 175 -0.45 -20.60 -0.71
N VAL A 176 0.63 -21.02 -1.39
CA VAL A 176 1.66 -21.94 -0.88
C VAL A 176 2.28 -21.46 0.44
N TYR A 177 2.34 -20.13 0.67
CA TYR A 177 2.88 -19.56 1.90
C TYR A 177 1.96 -19.72 3.12
N GLY A 178 0.72 -20.18 2.94
CA GLY A 178 -0.17 -20.54 4.06
C GLY A 178 -0.66 -19.37 4.92
N ILE A 179 -0.52 -18.13 4.45
CA ILE A 179 -0.79 -16.92 5.25
C ILE A 179 -2.30 -16.73 5.42
N LYS A 180 -2.79 -16.77 6.67
CA LYS A 180 -4.22 -16.62 6.98
C LYS A 180 -4.76 -15.24 6.61
N ALA A 181 -3.98 -14.18 6.80
CA ALA A 181 -4.36 -12.80 6.45
C ALA A 181 -4.64 -12.65 4.94
N VAL A 182 -3.87 -13.33 4.10
CA VAL A 182 -4.08 -13.38 2.64
C VAL A 182 -5.48 -13.92 2.34
N ARG A 183 -5.88 -15.02 2.97
CA ARG A 183 -7.20 -15.63 2.73
C ARG A 183 -8.35 -14.70 3.07
N THR A 184 -8.31 -14.05 4.23
CA THR A 184 -9.34 -13.10 4.64
C THR A 184 -9.37 -11.88 3.72
N GLY A 185 -8.21 -11.32 3.37
CA GLY A 185 -8.12 -10.17 2.47
C GLY A 185 -8.59 -10.48 1.05
N THR A 186 -8.25 -11.65 0.50
CA THR A 186 -8.73 -12.09 -0.81
C THR A 186 -10.26 -12.22 -0.85
N GLN A 187 -10.90 -12.68 0.23
CA GLN A 187 -12.35 -12.72 0.31
C GLN A 187 -12.97 -11.32 0.24
N VAL A 188 -12.39 -10.34 0.95
CA VAL A 188 -12.82 -8.94 0.89
C VAL A 188 -12.68 -8.40 -0.53
N VAL A 189 -11.56 -8.67 -1.20
CA VAL A 189 -11.29 -8.27 -2.59
C VAL A 189 -12.31 -8.88 -3.57
N TYR A 190 -12.76 -10.11 -3.35
CA TYR A 190 -13.79 -10.72 -4.22
C TYR A 190 -15.18 -10.11 -4.00
N GLU A 191 -15.52 -9.74 -2.76
CA GLU A 191 -16.78 -9.05 -2.46
C GLU A 191 -16.80 -7.61 -3.01
N VAL A 192 -15.75 -6.83 -2.73
CA VAL A 192 -15.03 -6.03 -3.74
C VAL A 192 -15.60 -5.97 -5.16
N TRP A 193 -15.05 -6.87 -5.98
CA TRP A 193 -15.32 -6.99 -7.40
C TRP A 193 -16.76 -7.36 -7.71
N LYS A 194 -17.41 -8.16 -6.86
CA LYS A 194 -18.81 -8.56 -7.03
C LYS A 194 -19.76 -7.35 -6.94
N ARG A 195 -19.48 -6.39 -6.07
CA ARG A 195 -20.24 -5.14 -5.96
C ARG A 195 -19.97 -4.20 -7.14
N GLY A 196 -18.81 -4.33 -7.78
CA GLY A 196 -18.39 -3.50 -8.89
C GLY A 196 -18.00 -2.08 -8.45
N PRO A 197 -17.72 -1.19 -9.41
CA PRO A 197 -17.40 0.19 -9.09
C PRO A 197 -18.68 0.91 -8.60
N SER A 198 -18.68 1.45 -7.37
CA SER A 198 -19.83 2.24 -6.90
C SER A 198 -20.18 3.38 -7.86
N SER A 199 -21.48 3.57 -8.10
CA SER A 199 -22.00 4.49 -9.10
C SER A 199 -22.33 5.90 -8.58
N ASP A 200 -22.38 6.17 -7.27
CA ASP A 200 -22.47 7.55 -6.74
C ASP A 200 -22.22 7.67 -5.22
N CYS A 201 -21.75 8.85 -4.80
CA CYS A 201 -21.59 9.36 -3.43
C CYS A 201 -20.87 8.43 -2.42
N ARG A 202 -19.58 8.12 -2.67
CA ARG A 202 -18.77 7.37 -1.70
C ARG A 202 -18.39 8.23 -0.49
N VAL A 203 -18.70 7.73 0.70
CA VAL A 203 -18.24 8.33 1.97
C VAL A 203 -16.83 7.85 2.34
N THR A 204 -16.51 6.63 1.93
CA THR A 204 -15.24 5.94 2.21
C THR A 204 -14.93 4.93 1.09
N SER A 205 -13.77 4.28 1.17
CA SER A 205 -13.36 3.26 0.21
C SER A 205 -14.22 1.98 0.32
N GLN A 206 -14.49 1.33 -0.82
CA GLN A 206 -15.43 0.19 -0.85
C GLN A 206 -14.98 -0.99 0.00
N TRP A 207 -13.67 -1.23 0.07
CA TRP A 207 -13.15 -2.33 0.89
C TRP A 207 -13.36 -2.07 2.38
N ARG A 208 -13.32 -0.81 2.86
CA ARG A 208 -13.66 -0.48 4.26
C ARG A 208 -15.11 -0.80 4.57
N THR A 209 -16.02 -0.44 3.67
CA THR A 209 -17.45 -0.80 3.80
C THR A 209 -17.66 -2.31 3.82
N VAL A 210 -16.99 -3.06 2.93
CA VAL A 210 -17.04 -4.54 2.95
C VAL A 210 -16.51 -5.09 4.27
N VAL A 211 -15.40 -4.56 4.79
CA VAL A 211 -14.79 -5.01 6.04
C VAL A 211 -15.70 -4.77 7.24
N GLU A 212 -16.32 -3.59 7.32
CA GLU A 212 -17.29 -3.25 8.37
C GLU A 212 -18.51 -4.18 8.33
N GLU A 213 -19.05 -4.46 7.14
CA GLU A 213 -20.22 -5.33 6.98
C GLU A 213 -19.92 -6.82 7.21
N THR A 214 -18.73 -7.28 6.82
CA THR A 214 -18.31 -8.67 6.99
C THR A 214 -17.76 -8.97 8.38
N GLY A 215 -17.50 -7.95 9.20
CA GLY A 215 -16.86 -8.08 10.50
C GLY A 215 -15.44 -8.65 10.43
N ALA A 216 -14.79 -8.56 9.27
CA ALA A 216 -13.47 -9.13 9.05
C ALA A 216 -12.41 -8.31 9.79
N THR A 217 -11.62 -8.94 10.67
CA THR A 217 -10.42 -8.30 11.21
C THR A 217 -9.27 -8.47 10.22
N LEU A 218 -9.01 -7.44 9.42
CA LEU A 218 -7.81 -7.38 8.60
C LEU A 218 -6.65 -6.89 9.48
N MET A 219 -5.75 -7.79 9.86
CA MET A 219 -4.41 -7.36 10.30
C MET A 219 -3.62 -7.02 9.04
N LEU A 220 -3.58 -5.71 8.73
CA LEU A 220 -2.79 -5.14 7.64
C LEU A 220 -1.37 -4.73 8.09
N THR A 221 -0.96 -5.20 9.27
CA THR A 221 0.34 -4.96 9.92
C THR A 221 1.13 -6.25 10.06
#